data_AF-A0A2J0L477-F1
#
_entry.id   AF-A0A2J0L477-F1
#
_cell.length_a   1.000
_cell.length_b   1.000
_cell.length_c   1.000
_cell.angle_alpha   90.00
_cell.angle_beta   90.00
_cell.angle_gamma   90.00
#
_symmetry.space_group_name_H-M   'P 1'
#
loop_
_entity.id
_entity.type
_entity.pdbx_description
1 polymer ?
#
loop_
_entity_poly.entity_id
_entity_poly.type
_entity_poly.pdbx_seq_one_letter_code
_entity_poly.pdbx_strand_id
1 'polypeptide(L)'
;NALADILGVRRILVGKGIYNTAKEGKPFASADIWNDDYAMVAIIGDSQRLSDPSVGRVFLWSADSPENATVEQYRDDAARSDIFRVRQHVDELIIDPFFAHLMKVDA
;
A
#
# COMPACT_ATOMS: atom_id res chain seq x y z
N ASN A 1 23.84 1.15 1.93
CA ASN A 1 23.22 0.39 3.04
C ASN A 1 23.66 0.80 4.45
N ALA A 2 24.59 1.76 4.62
CA ALA A 2 25.09 2.15 5.95
C ALA A 2 24.00 2.46 7.00
N LEU A 3 22.89 3.10 6.61
CA LEU A 3 21.84 3.48 7.56
C LEU A 3 21.03 2.28 8.11
N ALA A 4 20.72 1.29 7.26
CA ALA A 4 19.97 0.09 7.69
C ALA A 4 20.80 -0.75 8.68
N ASP A 5 22.09 -0.87 8.41
CA ASP A 5 23.04 -1.58 9.26
C ASP A 5 23.21 -0.87 10.62
N ILE A 6 23.31 0.46 10.62
CA ILE A 6 23.40 1.27 11.86
C ILE A 6 22.16 1.11 12.73
N LEU A 7 20.96 1.09 12.13
CA LEU A 7 19.69 0.98 12.85
C LEU A 7 19.32 -0.48 13.20
N GLY A 8 20.09 -1.47 12.74
CA GLY A 8 19.81 -2.88 13.00
C GLY A 8 18.53 -3.39 12.32
N VAL A 9 18.13 -2.81 11.19
CA VAL A 9 16.91 -3.17 10.47
C VAL A 9 17.21 -3.83 9.13
N ARG A 10 16.39 -4.81 8.72
CA ARG A 10 16.57 -5.54 7.44
C ARG A 10 16.44 -4.63 6.21
N ARG A 11 15.55 -3.63 6.26
CA ARG A 11 15.30 -2.69 5.16
C ARG A 11 14.72 -1.39 5.69
N ILE A 12 14.97 -0.30 4.95
CA ILE A 12 14.35 1.01 5.17
C ILE A 12 13.47 1.31 3.95
N LEU A 13 12.21 1.69 4.21
CA LEU A 13 11.26 2.10 3.19
C LEU A 13 11.01 3.60 3.35
N VAL A 14 11.09 4.37 2.26
CA VAL A 14 10.82 5.81 2.26
C VAL A 14 9.57 6.05 1.43
N GLY A 15 8.47 6.41 2.10
CA GLY A 15 7.21 6.75 1.45
C GLY A 15 7.31 8.13 0.79
N LYS A 16 7.30 8.18 -0.55
CA LYS A 16 7.30 9.43 -1.33
C LYS A 16 6.00 9.66 -2.11
N GLY A 17 4.96 8.90 -1.77
CA GLY A 17 3.66 9.03 -2.42
C GLY A 17 3.01 10.34 -2.03
N ILE A 18 2.53 11.08 -3.01
CA ILE A 18 1.76 12.33 -2.82
C ILE A 18 0.36 12.15 -3.38
N TYR A 19 -0.59 12.88 -2.81
CA TYR A 19 -1.96 12.93 -3.32
C TYR A 19 -2.50 14.36 -3.36
N ASN A 20 -3.49 14.57 -4.23
CA ASN A 20 -4.19 15.85 -4.30
C ASN A 20 -5.23 15.93 -3.19
N THR A 21 -5.07 16.89 -2.28
CA THR A 21 -6.01 17.18 -1.20
C THR A 21 -7.11 18.16 -1.61
N ALA A 22 -6.97 18.81 -2.78
CA ALA A 22 -7.96 19.76 -3.26
C ALA A 22 -9.25 19.05 -3.71
N LYS A 23 -10.40 19.71 -3.45
CA LYS A 23 -11.69 19.28 -4.00
C LYS A 23 -11.70 19.40 -5.52
N GLU A 24 -12.58 18.64 -6.15
CA GLU A 24 -12.80 18.70 -7.60
C GLU A 24 -13.04 20.15 -8.07
N GLY A 25 -12.38 20.53 -9.17
CA GLY A 25 -12.47 21.88 -9.75
C GLY A 25 -11.69 22.98 -9.00
N LYS A 26 -10.90 22.66 -7.98
CA LYS A 26 -10.01 23.61 -7.29
C LYS A 26 -8.55 23.47 -7.75
N PRO A 27 -7.72 24.52 -7.56
CA PRO A 27 -6.29 24.41 -7.80
C PRO A 27 -5.69 23.25 -7.02
N PHE A 28 -4.73 22.56 -7.63
CA PHE A 28 -4.02 21.44 -7.02
C PHE A 28 -3.38 21.84 -5.69
N ALA A 29 -3.56 20.98 -4.68
CA ALA A 29 -2.90 21.08 -3.38
C ALA A 29 -2.27 19.72 -3.04
N SER A 30 -0.95 19.67 -2.95
CA SER A 30 -0.21 18.44 -2.66
C SER A 30 -0.16 18.15 -1.17
N ALA A 31 -0.29 16.88 -0.79
CA ALA A 31 0.13 16.38 0.53
C ALA A 31 0.81 15.02 0.38
N ASP A 32 1.72 14.71 1.31
CA ASP A 32 2.35 13.40 1.40
C ASP A 32 1.38 12.37 2.00
N ILE A 33 1.40 11.15 1.48
CA ILE A 33 0.62 10.01 2.03
C ILE A 33 1.24 9.56 3.36
N TRP A 34 2.56 9.57 3.46
CA TRP A 34 3.32 9.41 4.69
C TRP A 34 3.95 10.75 5.03
N ASN A 35 3.44 11.44 6.04
CA ASN A 35 4.02 12.72 6.48
C ASN A 35 5.38 12.51 7.16
N ASP A 36 6.15 13.59 7.21
CA ASP A 36 7.49 13.66 7.82
C ASP A 36 7.47 13.68 9.36
N ASP A 37 6.31 13.96 9.97
CA ASP A 37 6.15 13.97 11.42
C ASP A 37 6.35 12.60 12.09
N TYR A 38 6.21 11.49 11.34
CA TYR A 38 6.22 10.14 11.90
C TYR A 38 7.16 9.18 11.17
N ALA A 39 7.76 8.27 11.94
CA ALA A 39 8.48 7.11 11.44
C ALA A 39 7.96 5.84 12.11
N MET A 40 7.85 4.77 11.34
CA MET A 40 7.41 3.47 11.85
C MET A 40 8.52 2.43 11.77
N VAL A 41 8.71 1.67 12.84
CA VAL A 41 9.47 0.42 12.84
C VAL A 41 8.47 -0.72 13.00
N ALA A 42 8.52 -1.71 12.11
CA ALA A 42 7.58 -2.82 12.13
C ALA A 42 8.22 -4.13 11.67
N ILE A 43 7.69 -5.24 12.17
CA ILE A 43 7.94 -6.57 11.61
C ILE A 43 6.98 -6.75 10.43
N ILE A 44 7.53 -7.06 9.26
CA ILE A 44 6.77 -7.37 8.05
C ILE A 44 7.06 -8.83 7.69
N GLY A 45 6.04 -9.67 7.82
CA GLY A 45 6.13 -11.09 7.49
C GLY A 45 5.96 -11.36 5.99
N ASP A 46 6.79 -12.26 5.45
CA ASP A 46 6.80 -12.62 4.03
C ASP A 46 5.87 -13.82 3.71
N SER A 47 5.28 -14.46 4.74
CA SER A 47 4.42 -15.64 4.57
C SER A 47 2.92 -15.30 4.55
N GLN A 48 2.14 -16.23 3.99
CA GLN A 48 0.67 -16.21 4.00
C GLN A 48 0.06 -16.70 5.32
N ARG A 49 0.85 -17.26 6.24
CA ARG A 49 0.33 -17.75 7.52
C ARG A 49 0.05 -16.55 8.44
N LEU A 50 -1.18 -16.43 8.92
CA LEU A 50 -1.56 -15.39 9.88
C LEU A 50 -0.91 -15.58 11.26
N SER A 51 -0.41 -16.78 11.55
CA SER A 51 0.34 -17.08 12.77
C SER A 51 1.74 -16.46 12.78
N ASP A 52 2.27 -16.06 11.64
CA ASP A 52 3.65 -15.59 11.54
C ASP A 52 3.74 -14.10 11.92
N PRO A 53 4.67 -13.71 12.82
CA PRO A 53 4.79 -12.35 13.34
C PRO A 53 4.83 -11.29 12.24
N SER A 54 3.91 -10.31 12.31
CA SER A 54 3.85 -9.17 11.40
C SER A 54 2.73 -8.21 11.74
N VAL A 55 2.91 -6.92 11.46
CA VAL A 55 1.92 -5.87 11.72
C VAL A 55 0.62 -6.04 10.90
N GLY A 56 0.73 -6.47 9.65
CA GLY A 56 -0.42 -6.49 8.74
C GLY A 56 -0.19 -7.31 7.46
N ARG A 57 -1.24 -7.41 6.63
CA ARG A 57 -1.21 -8.04 5.30
C ARG A 57 -2.15 -7.31 4.35
N VAL A 58 -1.91 -7.55 3.07
CA VAL A 58 -2.86 -7.28 2.00
C VAL A 58 -3.52 -8.61 1.63
N PHE A 59 -4.85 -8.65 1.68
CA PHE A 59 -5.65 -9.82 1.30
C PHE A 59 -6.14 -9.64 -0.13
N LEU A 60 -5.99 -10.67 -0.96
CA LEU A 60 -6.58 -10.73 -2.30
C LEU A 60 -7.84 -11.60 -2.24
N TRP A 61 -8.97 -11.06 -2.71
CA TRP A 61 -10.19 -11.84 -2.88
C TRP A 61 -10.12 -12.69 -4.14
N SER A 62 -9.53 -13.88 -4.00
CA SER A 62 -9.21 -14.78 -5.11
C SER A 62 -10.43 -15.38 -5.82
N ALA A 63 -11.61 -15.33 -5.20
CA ALA A 63 -12.83 -15.83 -5.84
C ALA A 63 -13.31 -14.95 -7.01
N ASP A 64 -12.93 -13.66 -7.01
CA ASP A 64 -13.26 -12.75 -8.13
C ASP A 64 -12.02 -12.19 -8.83
N SER A 65 -10.94 -11.91 -8.10
CA SER A 65 -9.64 -11.52 -8.66
C SER A 65 -8.64 -12.66 -8.41
N PRO A 66 -8.64 -13.72 -9.25
CA PRO A 66 -7.81 -14.91 -9.02
C PRO A 66 -6.31 -14.60 -8.98
N GLU A 67 -5.90 -13.48 -9.58
CA GLU A 67 -4.52 -12.99 -9.59
C GLU A 67 -4.45 -11.54 -9.08
N ASN A 68 -3.24 -11.11 -8.71
CA ASN A 68 -2.99 -9.71 -8.36
C ASN A 68 -3.01 -8.86 -9.65
N ALA A 69 -4.17 -8.25 -9.88
CA ALA A 69 -4.65 -7.67 -11.13
C ALA A 69 -4.99 -8.74 -12.20
N THR A 70 -6.27 -9.05 -12.34
CA THR A 70 -6.83 -9.88 -13.42
C THR A 70 -7.28 -8.97 -14.57
N VAL A 71 -6.76 -9.22 -15.77
CA VAL A 71 -7.01 -8.38 -16.96
C VAL A 71 -7.87 -9.12 -17.97
N GLU A 72 -8.92 -8.45 -18.43
CA GLU A 72 -9.81 -8.94 -19.48
C GLU A 72 -9.95 -7.90 -20.58
N GLN A 73 -10.00 -8.34 -21.83
CA GLN A 73 -10.20 -7.48 -22.99
C GLN A 73 -11.53 -7.81 -23.66
N TYR A 74 -12.35 -6.79 -23.93
CA TYR A 74 -13.54 -6.94 -24.76
C TYR A 74 -13.78 -5.71 -25.62
N ARG A 75 -14.45 -5.90 -26.76
CA ARG A 75 -14.89 -4.80 -27.62
C ARG A 75 -16.16 -4.18 -27.05
N ASP A 76 -16.16 -2.87 -26.83
CA ASP A 76 -17.39 -2.10 -26.58
C ASP A 76 -17.74 -1.29 -27.83
N ASP A 77 -18.75 -1.74 -28.57
CA ASP A 77 -19.16 -1.10 -29.81
C ASP A 77 -19.87 0.24 -29.59
N ALA A 78 -20.49 0.46 -28.43
CA ALA A 78 -21.11 1.74 -28.10
C ALA A 78 -20.03 2.80 -27.84
N ALA A 79 -18.97 2.43 -27.12
CA ALA A 79 -17.78 3.26 -26.94
C ALA A 79 -16.82 3.24 -28.14
N ARG A 80 -17.10 2.40 -29.15
CA ARG A 80 -16.24 2.13 -30.34
C ARG A 80 -14.78 1.85 -29.98
N SER A 81 -14.54 1.22 -28.84
CA SER A 81 -13.21 1.06 -28.24
C SER A 81 -13.00 -0.35 -27.70
N ASP A 82 -11.73 -0.75 -27.58
CA ASP A 82 -11.38 -1.98 -26.87
C ASP A 82 -11.19 -1.64 -25.39
N ILE A 83 -11.96 -2.29 -24.53
CA ILE A 83 -11.92 -2.10 -23.10
C ILE A 83 -10.98 -3.11 -22.49
N PHE A 84 -10.00 -2.61 -21.73
CA PHE A 84 -9.17 -3.41 -20.84
C PHE A 84 -9.71 -3.25 -19.42
N ARG A 85 -10.45 -4.25 -18.96
CA ARG A 85 -10.96 -4.30 -17.59
C ARG A 85 -9.90 -4.94 -16.70
N VAL A 86 -9.46 -4.19 -15.70
CA VAL A 86 -8.55 -4.68 -14.65
C VAL A 86 -9.33 -4.83 -13.36
N ARG A 87 -9.35 -6.03 -12.79
CA ARG A 87 -9.92 -6.33 -11.48
C ARG A 87 -8.81 -6.62 -10.49
N GLN A 88 -8.78 -5.88 -9.39
CA GLN A 88 -7.84 -6.08 -8.30
C GLN A 88 -8.60 -5.86 -6.99
N HIS A 89 -9.15 -6.95 -6.45
CA HIS A 89 -9.95 -6.92 -5.23
C HIS A 89 -9.05 -7.21 -4.04
N VAL A 90 -8.45 -6.16 -3.49
CA VAL A 90 -7.56 -6.23 -2.34
C VAL A 90 -8.08 -5.42 -1.17
N ASP A 91 -7.69 -5.81 0.03
CA ASP A 91 -7.92 -5.04 1.25
C ASP A 91 -6.70 -5.13 2.18
N GLU A 92 -6.29 -4.01 2.78
CA GLU A 92 -5.18 -3.95 3.72
C GLU A 92 -5.69 -4.02 5.17
N LEU A 93 -5.16 -4.97 5.93
CA LEU A 93 -5.56 -5.17 7.32
C LEU A 93 -4.35 -5.18 8.26
N ILE A 94 -4.46 -4.41 9.35
CA ILE A 94 -3.58 -4.52 10.51
C ILE A 94 -4.01 -5.76 11.30
N ILE A 95 -3.15 -6.76 11.36
CA ILE A 95 -3.41 -8.04 12.03
C ILE A 95 -3.13 -7.91 13.52
N ASP A 96 -1.95 -7.41 13.86
CA ASP A 96 -1.53 -7.24 15.25
C ASP A 96 -0.62 -6.01 15.38
N PRO A 97 -1.14 -4.91 15.97
CA PRO A 97 -0.38 -3.70 16.22
C PRO A 97 0.85 -3.92 17.09
N PHE A 98 0.92 -5.00 17.90
CA PHE A 98 2.08 -5.31 18.75
C PHE A 98 3.39 -5.37 17.96
N PHE A 99 3.33 -5.76 16.69
CA PHE A 99 4.50 -5.90 15.81
C PHE A 99 4.92 -4.60 15.11
N ALA A 100 4.35 -3.45 15.48
CA ALA A 100 4.78 -2.16 14.99
C ALA A 100 4.83 -1.10 16.09
N HIS A 101 5.70 -0.13 15.89
CA HIS A 101 5.78 1.07 16.71
C HIS A 101 5.87 2.30 15.81
N LEU A 102 4.88 3.17 15.90
CA LEU A 102 4.84 4.47 15.24
C LEU A 102 5.40 5.53 16.20
N MET A 103 6.46 6.19 15.79
CA MET A 103 7.18 7.21 16.56
C MET A 103 6.95 8.57 15.93
N LYS A 104 6.63 9.57 16.74
CA LYS A 104 6.68 10.97 16.32
C LYS A 104 8.14 11.42 16.28
N VAL A 105 8.57 12.01 15.17
CA VAL A 105 9.96 12.41 14.91
C VAL A 105 10.13 13.93 14.96
N ASP A 106 9.08 14.68 14.65
CA ASP A 106 9.05 16.13 14.84
C ASP A 106 8.58 16.49 16.25
N ALA A 107 9.32 17.38 16.91
CA ALA A 107 8.99 17.92 18.24
C ALA A 107 7.79 18.87 18.16
#